data_AF-A0A963D1L3-F1
#
_entry.id   AF-A0A963D1L3-F1
#
_cell.length_a   1.000
_cell.length_b   1.000
_cell.length_c   1.000
_cell.angle_alpha   90.00
_cell.angle_beta   90.00
_cell.angle_gamma   90.00
#
_symmetry.space_group_name_H-M   'P 1'
#
loop_
_entity.id
_entity.type
_entity.pdbx_description
1 polymer ?
#
loop_
_entity_poly.entity_id
_entity_poly.type
_entity_poly.pdbx_seq_one_letter_code
_entity_poly.pdbx_strand_id
1 'polypeptide(L)'
;MSDQRHVYDRCLETEGRSSLAVIAARVPRMAKVLDIGCGTGALGRRLAQTHACAVDGVTFNPREAALAAAHCRHVGVLDLEQAVLADALRGARYDVIVCADILEHLRAPGRLLDQLPALLADGGRLLVSVPNTGYAGIVAELMQGDYLYRPEGLLDDTHVRLYTRRSLLRQLREHGFAPTAVETIERELCYSEFEPTLAGLPPAVRSYVLGRPDAFVYQFIVEATPATVGRRQEPTALDTGETGRPYFTTAIGMLVDQDYAEATRCFARGLIGEARQTVRFALPALDRPARRLRCEPAHRPGVMQLWAVRLVKGQDTVVWRWDGLLESLASVVRTNMKFAAAQDRPGELTMMLEDDDPSFELPIPPEMLDKAFDGQHRIAIELGWPVSADYQLLPPLLAAELEASRTALAERTRERDSLRAELDALVSGRAFRLARRLSRIKRRLTGR
;
A
#
# COMPACT_ATOMS: atom_id res chain seq x y z
N MET A 1 -19.30 22.56 -25.24
CA MET A 1 -18.02 21.93 -24.87
C MET A 1 -18.37 20.66 -24.13
N SER A 2 -17.86 19.51 -24.60
CA SER A 2 -18.35 18.16 -24.35
C SER A 2 -18.46 17.81 -22.85
N ASP A 3 -19.70 17.62 -22.38
CA ASP A 3 -20.06 17.21 -21.04
C ASP A 3 -19.94 15.69 -20.88
N GLN A 4 -18.71 15.17 -20.91
CA GLN A 4 -18.41 13.80 -20.53
C GLN A 4 -17.98 13.79 -19.05
N ARG A 5 -18.94 13.96 -18.15
CA ARG A 5 -18.74 13.76 -16.71
C ARG A 5 -18.53 12.26 -16.44
N HIS A 6 -17.36 11.92 -15.91
CA HIS A 6 -16.93 10.56 -15.63
C HIS A 6 -17.89 9.86 -14.65
N VAL A 7 -18.31 8.64 -15.00
CA VAL A 7 -19.04 7.75 -14.07
C VAL A 7 -17.98 6.95 -13.33
N TYR A 8 -17.83 7.18 -12.03
CA TYR A 8 -16.96 6.38 -11.19
C TYR A 8 -17.63 5.04 -10.87
N ASP A 9 -17.26 3.98 -11.59
CA ASP A 9 -17.66 2.62 -11.24
C ASP A 9 -16.68 2.05 -10.21
N ARG A 10 -16.99 2.26 -8.92
CA ARG A 10 -16.21 1.64 -7.84
C ARG A 10 -16.55 0.15 -7.79
N CYS A 11 -15.77 -0.67 -8.49
CA CYS A 11 -15.85 -2.11 -8.32
C CYS A 11 -15.40 -2.44 -6.88
N LEU A 12 -16.30 -3.06 -6.10
CA LEU A 12 -15.94 -3.67 -4.82
C LEU A 12 -15.14 -4.93 -5.13
N GLU A 13 -13.87 -4.77 -5.50
CA GLU A 13 -12.99 -5.91 -5.71
C GLU A 13 -12.88 -6.73 -4.43
N THR A 14 -12.80 -8.05 -4.62
CA THR A 14 -12.66 -9.06 -3.57
C THR A 14 -11.23 -9.12 -3.01
N GLU A 15 -10.32 -8.29 -3.50
CA GLU A 15 -8.91 -8.29 -3.15
C GLU A 15 -8.55 -6.98 -2.43
N GLY A 16 -8.16 -7.08 -1.15
CA GLY A 16 -7.79 -5.94 -0.30
C GLY A 16 -8.90 -5.41 0.63
N ARG A 17 -8.49 -4.82 1.75
CA ARG A 17 -9.39 -4.21 2.75
C ARG A 17 -9.79 -2.80 2.30
N SER A 18 -10.72 -2.69 1.37
CA SER A 18 -11.24 -1.38 0.90
C SER A 18 -12.15 -0.70 1.92
N SER A 19 -12.29 0.62 1.84
CA SER A 19 -13.13 1.42 2.75
C SER A 19 -14.60 0.96 2.74
N LEU A 20 -15.17 0.76 1.55
CA LEU A 20 -16.54 0.27 1.38
C LEU A 20 -16.72 -1.16 1.88
N ALA A 21 -15.71 -2.04 1.78
CA ALA A 21 -15.78 -3.37 2.37
C ALA A 21 -15.83 -3.33 3.91
N VAL A 22 -15.02 -2.45 4.51
CA VAL A 22 -15.01 -2.22 5.96
C VAL A 22 -16.33 -1.58 6.43
N ILE A 23 -16.86 -0.61 5.69
CA ILE A 23 -18.20 -0.04 5.95
C ILE A 23 -19.26 -1.13 5.88
N ALA A 24 -19.27 -1.95 4.82
CA ALA A 24 -20.26 -3.01 4.65
C ALA A 24 -20.24 -4.02 5.81
N ALA A 25 -19.06 -4.39 6.32
CA ALA A 25 -18.92 -5.27 7.48
C ALA A 25 -19.47 -4.67 8.79
N ARG A 26 -19.60 -3.33 8.86
CA ARG A 26 -20.22 -2.62 9.97
C ARG A 26 -21.73 -2.44 9.82
N VAL A 27 -22.36 -2.86 8.72
CA VAL A 27 -23.82 -2.73 8.57
C VAL A 27 -24.50 -3.99 9.12
N PRO A 28 -25.49 -3.88 10.01
CA PRO A 28 -26.23 -5.05 10.49
C PRO A 28 -27.00 -5.73 9.35
N ARG A 29 -27.24 -7.04 9.48
CA ARG A 29 -28.16 -7.74 8.59
C ARG A 29 -29.58 -7.17 8.69
N MET A 30 -30.30 -7.17 7.58
CA MET A 30 -31.68 -6.71 7.46
C MET A 30 -31.91 -5.25 7.88
N ALA A 31 -30.85 -4.44 7.94
CA ALA A 31 -30.95 -3.02 8.26
C ALA A 31 -31.59 -2.23 7.12
N LYS A 32 -32.27 -1.13 7.46
CA LYS A 32 -32.65 -0.09 6.53
C LYS A 32 -31.54 0.95 6.44
N VAL A 33 -30.96 1.09 5.26
CA VAL A 33 -29.72 1.86 5.03
C VAL A 33 -30.00 3.02 4.09
N LEU A 34 -29.50 4.20 4.42
CA LEU A 34 -29.41 5.33 3.49
C LEU A 34 -27.95 5.49 3.05
N ASP A 35 -27.69 5.36 1.76
CA ASP A 35 -26.37 5.56 1.15
C ASP A 35 -26.30 6.96 0.52
N ILE A 36 -25.65 7.89 1.22
CA ILE A 36 -25.49 9.28 0.78
C ILE A 36 -24.27 9.37 -0.11
N GLY A 37 -24.48 9.75 -1.37
CA GLY A 37 -23.45 9.69 -2.40
C GLY A 37 -23.28 8.29 -2.99
N CYS A 38 -24.40 7.59 -3.24
CA CYS A 38 -24.39 6.16 -3.54
C CYS A 38 -23.68 5.76 -4.86
N GLY A 39 -23.29 6.73 -5.70
CA GLY A 39 -22.66 6.49 -6.99
C GLY A 39 -23.50 5.53 -7.85
N THR A 40 -22.84 4.56 -8.49
CA THR A 40 -23.48 3.48 -9.27
C THR A 40 -24.21 2.44 -8.40
N GLY A 41 -24.23 2.58 -7.07
CA GLY A 41 -24.92 1.69 -6.14
C GLY A 41 -24.12 0.47 -5.69
N ALA A 42 -22.78 0.49 -5.81
CA ALA A 42 -21.91 -0.64 -5.48
C ALA A 42 -22.09 -1.13 -4.03
N LEU A 43 -22.11 -0.21 -3.06
CA LEU A 43 -22.36 -0.54 -1.65
C LEU A 43 -23.77 -1.09 -1.45
N GLY A 44 -24.78 -0.42 -2.02
CA GLY A 44 -26.17 -0.87 -1.97
C GLY A 44 -26.36 -2.29 -2.49
N ARG A 45 -25.76 -2.62 -3.64
CA ARG A 45 -25.74 -3.97 -4.22
C ARG A 45 -25.17 -5.00 -3.25
N ARG A 46 -23.99 -4.71 -2.67
CA ARG A 46 -23.34 -5.62 -1.73
C ARG A 46 -24.19 -5.84 -0.49
N LEU A 47 -24.74 -4.78 0.11
CA LEU A 47 -25.57 -4.88 1.32
C LEU A 47 -26.88 -5.62 1.06
N ALA A 48 -27.54 -5.39 -0.07
CA ALA A 48 -28.73 -6.14 -0.47
C ALA A 48 -28.44 -7.64 -0.61
N GLN A 49 -27.34 -8.01 -1.29
CA GLN A 49 -26.99 -9.40 -1.55
C GLN A 49 -26.47 -10.14 -0.31
N THR A 50 -25.57 -9.52 0.46
CA THR A 50 -24.85 -10.22 1.53
C THR A 50 -25.52 -10.06 2.89
N HIS A 51 -26.22 -8.96 3.13
CA HIS A 51 -26.81 -8.62 4.44
C HIS A 51 -28.35 -8.59 4.42
N ALA A 52 -28.99 -8.75 3.25
CA ALA A 52 -30.44 -8.63 3.07
C ALA A 52 -30.97 -7.25 3.51
N CYS A 53 -30.18 -6.19 3.35
CA CYS A 53 -30.55 -4.84 3.73
C CYS A 53 -31.52 -4.18 2.74
N ALA A 54 -32.35 -3.28 3.27
CA ALA A 54 -33.18 -2.38 2.49
C ALA A 54 -32.44 -1.06 2.27
N VAL A 55 -31.92 -0.83 1.06
CA VAL A 55 -31.06 0.34 0.78
C VAL A 55 -31.83 1.39 -0.01
N ASP A 56 -31.84 2.63 0.48
CA ASP A 56 -32.17 3.83 -0.30
C ASP A 56 -30.87 4.59 -0.59
N GLY A 57 -30.76 5.23 -1.75
CA GLY A 57 -29.57 5.97 -2.17
C GLY A 57 -29.86 7.39 -2.58
N VAL A 58 -28.86 8.27 -2.47
CA VAL A 58 -28.90 9.61 -3.08
C VAL A 58 -27.60 9.88 -3.83
N THR A 59 -27.68 10.42 -5.04
CA THR A 59 -26.51 10.87 -5.83
C THR A 59 -26.86 12.18 -6.54
N PHE A 60 -25.86 12.98 -6.89
CA PHE A 60 -26.07 14.18 -7.70
C PHE A 60 -26.21 13.87 -9.20
N ASN A 61 -25.77 12.69 -9.65
CA ASN A 61 -25.67 12.32 -11.06
C ASN A 61 -26.84 11.43 -11.51
N PRO A 62 -27.68 11.87 -12.46
CA PRO A 62 -28.79 11.07 -12.97
C PRO A 62 -28.39 9.73 -13.59
N ARG A 63 -27.19 9.62 -14.18
CA ARG A 63 -26.71 8.37 -14.80
C ARG A 63 -26.35 7.33 -13.75
N GLU A 64 -25.66 7.75 -12.69
CA GLU A 64 -25.39 6.93 -11.52
C GLU A 64 -26.68 6.47 -10.86
N ALA A 65 -27.66 7.37 -10.71
CA ALA A 65 -28.95 7.04 -10.12
C ALA A 65 -29.69 5.94 -10.92
N ALA A 66 -29.65 5.99 -12.25
CA ALA A 66 -30.25 4.98 -13.11
C ALA A 66 -29.59 3.60 -12.94
N LEU A 67 -28.27 3.55 -12.73
CA LEU A 67 -27.54 2.30 -12.45
C LEU A 67 -27.83 1.78 -11.04
N ALA A 68 -27.81 2.67 -10.04
CA ALA A 68 -28.07 2.32 -8.64
C ALA A 68 -29.51 1.83 -8.41
N ALA A 69 -30.48 2.26 -9.23
CA ALA A 69 -31.87 1.85 -9.13
C ALA A 69 -32.10 0.33 -9.29
N ALA A 70 -31.15 -0.39 -9.90
CA ALA A 70 -31.20 -1.86 -9.99
C ALA A 70 -30.91 -2.55 -8.64
N HIS A 71 -30.38 -1.82 -7.66
CA HIS A 71 -29.82 -2.37 -6.43
C HIS A 71 -30.38 -1.71 -5.16
N CYS A 72 -30.96 -0.53 -5.28
CA CYS A 72 -31.60 0.21 -4.19
C CYS A 72 -33.13 0.19 -4.36
N ARG A 73 -33.86 0.25 -3.25
CA ARG A 73 -35.33 0.39 -3.24
C ARG A 73 -35.77 1.73 -3.84
N HIS A 74 -35.07 2.79 -3.48
CA HIS A 74 -35.28 4.15 -3.98
C HIS A 74 -33.94 4.84 -4.21
N VAL A 75 -33.82 5.62 -5.29
CA VAL A 75 -32.65 6.47 -5.54
C VAL A 75 -33.11 7.89 -5.88
N GLY A 76 -32.65 8.85 -5.09
CA GLY A 76 -32.90 10.28 -5.31
C GLY A 76 -31.75 10.95 -6.07
N VAL A 77 -32.08 11.81 -7.04
CA VAL A 77 -31.11 12.72 -7.65
C VAL A 77 -31.16 14.05 -6.91
N LEU A 78 -30.17 14.34 -6.06
CA LEU A 78 -30.17 15.49 -5.15
C LEU A 78 -28.83 16.21 -5.14
N ASP A 79 -28.89 17.55 -5.11
CA ASP A 79 -27.75 18.38 -4.72
C ASP A 79 -27.74 18.53 -3.19
N LEU A 80 -26.81 17.85 -2.53
CA LEU A 80 -26.71 17.81 -1.07
C LEU A 80 -26.38 19.17 -0.43
N GLU A 81 -25.88 20.15 -1.20
CA GLU A 81 -25.63 21.52 -0.70
C GLU A 81 -26.91 22.34 -0.56
N GLN A 82 -27.98 21.93 -1.26
CA GLN A 82 -29.25 22.67 -1.37
C GLN A 82 -30.46 21.86 -0.87
N ALA A 83 -30.36 20.53 -0.87
CA ALA A 83 -31.47 19.65 -0.55
C ALA A 83 -31.86 19.69 0.93
N VAL A 84 -33.17 19.62 1.15
CA VAL A 84 -33.78 19.27 2.45
C VAL A 84 -34.10 17.79 2.42
N LEU A 85 -33.26 16.97 3.07
CA LEU A 85 -33.32 15.51 2.96
C LEU A 85 -34.60 14.93 3.55
N ALA A 86 -35.15 15.54 4.60
CA ALA A 86 -36.41 15.09 5.21
C ALA A 86 -37.58 15.09 4.21
N ASP A 87 -37.64 16.11 3.34
CA ASP A 87 -38.68 16.22 2.30
C ASP A 87 -38.43 15.21 1.18
N ALA A 88 -37.19 15.15 0.69
CA ALA A 88 -36.80 14.25 -0.40
C ALA A 88 -37.00 12.77 -0.06
N LEU A 89 -36.74 12.41 1.20
CA LEU A 89 -36.85 11.04 1.71
C LEU A 89 -38.20 10.78 2.40
N ARG A 90 -39.15 11.73 2.31
CA ARG A 90 -40.53 11.60 2.84
C ARG A 90 -40.59 11.19 4.31
N GLY A 91 -39.69 11.72 5.14
CA GLY A 91 -39.61 11.42 6.57
C GLY A 91 -39.17 9.99 6.91
N ALA A 92 -38.60 9.25 5.96
CA ALA A 92 -38.03 7.94 6.22
C ALA A 92 -36.94 8.00 7.31
N ARG A 93 -36.97 7.02 8.22
CA ARG A 93 -35.90 6.77 9.20
C ARG A 93 -35.07 5.56 8.81
N TYR A 94 -33.80 5.55 9.19
CA TYR A 94 -32.79 4.56 8.81
C TYR A 94 -32.02 4.04 10.02
N ASP A 95 -31.73 2.74 10.04
CA ASP A 95 -30.90 2.12 11.08
C ASP A 95 -29.43 2.51 10.89
N VAL A 96 -29.01 2.69 9.64
CA VAL A 96 -27.66 3.13 9.27
C VAL A 96 -27.75 4.19 8.18
N ILE A 97 -27.05 5.31 8.37
CA ILE A 97 -26.76 6.26 7.30
C ILE A 97 -25.27 6.14 6.97
N VAL A 98 -24.93 6.08 5.69
CA VAL A 98 -23.55 6.02 5.20
C VAL A 98 -23.25 7.29 4.42
N CYS A 99 -22.14 7.96 4.76
CA CYS A 99 -21.53 9.03 3.97
C CYS A 99 -20.11 8.56 3.58
N ALA A 100 -20.01 7.79 2.50
CA ALA A 100 -18.73 7.26 2.06
C ALA A 100 -18.10 8.19 1.02
N ASP A 101 -17.05 8.90 1.41
CA ASP A 101 -16.25 9.77 0.54
C ASP A 101 -17.10 10.88 -0.10
N ILE A 102 -17.79 11.63 0.75
CA ILE A 102 -18.70 12.72 0.37
C ILE A 102 -18.37 14.02 1.08
N LEU A 103 -17.98 14.00 2.35
CA LEU A 103 -17.81 15.24 3.13
C LEU A 103 -16.68 16.13 2.61
N GLU A 104 -15.71 15.56 1.90
CA GLU A 104 -14.59 16.22 1.23
C GLU A 104 -14.98 16.95 -0.05
N HIS A 105 -16.08 16.53 -0.70
CA HIS A 105 -16.62 17.17 -1.91
C HIS A 105 -17.64 18.28 -1.61
N LEU A 106 -18.10 18.38 -0.35
CA LEU A 106 -19.05 19.39 0.08
C LEU A 106 -18.34 20.67 0.54
N ARG A 107 -18.82 21.83 0.12
CA ARG A 107 -18.37 23.13 0.61
C ARG A 107 -18.85 23.38 2.04
N ALA A 108 -20.07 22.95 2.37
CA ALA A 108 -20.68 23.12 3.69
C ALA A 108 -21.18 21.78 4.27
N PRO A 109 -20.30 20.80 4.53
CA PRO A 109 -20.68 19.45 5.01
C PRO A 109 -21.48 19.48 6.31
N GLY A 110 -21.31 20.51 7.14
CA GLY A 110 -22.12 20.73 8.34
C GLY A 110 -23.63 20.78 8.07
N ARG A 111 -24.05 21.37 6.95
CA ARG A 111 -25.48 21.43 6.56
C ARG A 111 -26.08 20.06 6.28
N LEU A 112 -25.27 19.15 5.72
CA LEU A 112 -25.68 17.76 5.55
C LEU A 112 -25.78 17.10 6.93
N LEU A 113 -24.71 17.20 7.72
CA LEU A 113 -24.61 16.57 9.04
C LEU A 113 -25.75 17.00 9.99
N ASP A 114 -26.13 18.28 10.01
CA ASP A 114 -27.22 18.80 10.83
C ASP A 114 -28.58 18.14 10.54
N GLN A 115 -28.78 17.61 9.32
CA GLN A 115 -30.04 16.97 8.93
C GLN A 115 -30.09 15.48 9.31
N LEU A 116 -28.94 14.82 9.42
CA LEU A 116 -28.85 13.36 9.56
C LEU A 116 -29.42 12.80 10.88
N PRO A 117 -29.29 13.46 12.06
CA PRO A 117 -29.88 12.95 13.30
C PRO A 117 -31.38 12.72 13.20
N ALA A 118 -32.10 13.58 12.48
CA ALA A 118 -33.55 13.43 12.29
C ALA A 118 -33.92 12.27 11.36
N LEU A 119 -32.99 11.77 10.54
CA LEU A 119 -33.22 10.66 9.62
C LEU A 119 -32.80 9.31 10.23
N LEU A 120 -32.16 9.31 11.39
CA LEU A 120 -31.79 8.08 12.09
C LEU A 120 -32.98 7.53 12.87
N ALA A 121 -33.14 6.20 12.83
CA ALA A 121 -34.01 5.47 13.73
C ALA A 121 -33.43 5.46 15.16
N ASP A 122 -34.24 5.06 16.14
CA ASP A 122 -33.76 4.90 17.52
C ASP A 122 -32.64 3.85 17.57
N GLY A 123 -31.49 4.22 18.15
CA GLY A 123 -30.29 3.37 18.14
C GLY A 123 -29.56 3.31 16.80
N GLY A 124 -29.99 4.11 15.81
CA GLY A 124 -29.34 4.21 14.52
C GLY A 124 -27.95 4.84 14.60
N ARG A 125 -27.11 4.54 13.59
CA ARG A 125 -25.73 5.03 13.51
C ARG A 125 -25.39 5.66 12.16
N LEU A 126 -24.44 6.59 12.21
CA LEU A 126 -23.78 7.18 11.06
C LEU A 126 -22.44 6.49 10.82
N LEU A 127 -22.17 6.11 9.58
CA LEU A 127 -20.86 5.66 9.10
C LEU A 127 -20.32 6.70 8.12
N VAL A 128 -19.15 7.25 8.39
CA VAL A 128 -18.50 8.27 7.53
C VAL A 128 -17.15 7.75 7.08
N SER A 129 -16.78 7.93 5.82
CA SER A 129 -15.39 7.85 5.38
C SER A 129 -14.91 9.13 4.72
N VAL A 130 -13.65 9.50 5.01
CA VAL A 130 -12.97 10.65 4.39
C VAL A 130 -11.46 10.36 4.25
N PRO A 131 -10.80 10.93 3.24
CA PRO A 131 -9.34 10.88 3.10
C PRO A 131 -8.63 11.63 4.23
N ASN A 132 -7.40 11.21 4.54
CA ASN A 132 -6.56 11.81 5.57
C ASN A 132 -5.50 12.75 4.99
N THR A 133 -5.67 14.06 5.17
CA THR A 133 -4.68 15.08 4.79
C THR A 133 -3.46 15.11 5.73
N GLY A 134 -3.52 14.38 6.86
CA GLY A 134 -2.38 14.14 7.75
C GLY A 134 -1.44 13.02 7.30
N TYR A 135 -1.70 12.39 6.14
CA TYR A 135 -0.85 11.35 5.56
C TYR A 135 0.59 11.85 5.32
N ALA A 136 1.58 10.99 5.55
CA ALA A 136 3.00 11.34 5.51
C ALA A 136 3.43 11.91 4.16
N GLY A 137 2.87 11.41 3.05
CA GLY A 137 3.17 11.88 1.70
C GLY A 137 2.80 13.34 1.48
N ILE A 138 1.58 13.73 1.87
CA ILE A 138 1.11 15.13 1.77
C ILE A 138 1.97 16.05 2.63
N VAL A 139 2.32 15.62 3.84
CA VAL A 139 3.17 16.40 4.74
C VAL A 139 4.57 16.59 4.15
N ALA A 140 5.11 15.56 3.50
CA ALA A 140 6.40 15.64 2.84
C ALA A 140 6.39 16.60 1.64
N GLU A 141 5.35 16.58 0.81
CA GLU A 141 5.16 17.57 -0.27
C GLU A 141 5.09 18.99 0.27
N LEU A 142 4.26 19.22 1.30
CA LEU A 142 4.13 20.52 1.95
C LEU A 142 5.46 21.05 2.49
N MET A 143 6.26 20.17 3.11
CA MET A 143 7.60 20.53 3.61
C MET A 143 8.58 20.90 2.48
N GLN A 144 8.35 20.41 1.27
CA GLN A 144 9.13 20.72 0.08
C GLN A 144 8.56 21.88 -0.74
N GLY A 145 7.45 22.48 -0.30
CA GLY A 145 6.79 23.59 -0.97
C GLY A 145 5.85 23.18 -2.09
N ASP A 146 5.43 21.91 -2.14
CA ASP A 146 4.46 21.39 -3.11
C ASP A 146 3.11 21.04 -2.45
N TYR A 147 2.04 21.04 -3.25
CA TYR A 147 0.69 20.64 -2.86
C TYR A 147 -0.12 20.23 -4.10
N LEU A 148 0.29 19.13 -4.71
CA LEU A 148 -0.18 18.75 -6.04
C LEU A 148 -1.56 18.10 -5.99
N TYR A 149 -2.56 18.80 -6.50
CA TYR A 149 -3.87 18.21 -6.82
C TYR A 149 -3.74 17.23 -7.99
N ARG A 150 -4.49 16.14 -7.92
CA ARG A 150 -4.46 15.01 -8.85
C ARG A 150 -5.88 14.65 -9.28
N PRO A 151 -6.09 13.93 -10.39
CA PRO A 151 -7.42 13.49 -10.80
C PRO A 151 -8.08 12.48 -9.84
N GLU A 152 -7.29 11.83 -9.00
CA GLU A 152 -7.72 10.85 -8.00
C GLU A 152 -6.74 10.81 -6.82
N GLY A 153 -7.15 10.21 -5.70
CA GLY A 153 -6.32 10.00 -4.51
C GLY A 153 -6.64 10.97 -3.36
N LEU A 154 -5.68 11.19 -2.45
CA LEU A 154 -5.93 12.01 -1.26
C LEU A 154 -6.13 13.50 -1.58
N LEU A 155 -5.44 14.00 -2.61
CA LEU A 155 -5.53 15.36 -3.13
C LEU A 155 -6.26 15.38 -4.48
N ASP A 156 -7.38 14.67 -4.58
CA ASP A 156 -8.29 14.74 -5.73
C ASP A 156 -8.70 16.20 -6.01
N ASP A 157 -8.73 16.60 -7.28
CA ASP A 157 -9.03 17.97 -7.72
C ASP A 157 -10.47 18.42 -7.40
N THR A 158 -11.35 17.48 -7.06
CA THR A 158 -12.71 17.73 -6.60
C THR A 158 -12.83 17.86 -5.07
N HIS A 159 -11.76 17.59 -4.30
CA HIS A 159 -11.76 17.76 -2.84
C HIS A 159 -11.67 19.24 -2.47
N VAL A 160 -12.73 19.76 -1.85
CA VAL A 160 -12.83 21.15 -1.36
C VAL A 160 -12.75 21.25 0.16
N ARG A 161 -12.76 20.11 0.87
CA ARG A 161 -12.57 20.00 2.31
C ARG A 161 -11.56 18.89 2.63
N LEU A 162 -10.75 19.16 3.64
CA LEU A 162 -9.59 18.35 4.00
C LEU A 162 -9.67 17.97 5.48
N TYR A 163 -9.37 16.72 5.79
CA TYR A 163 -9.58 16.17 7.12
C TYR A 163 -8.31 15.56 7.71
N THR A 164 -8.12 15.82 9.00
CA THR A 164 -7.34 14.98 9.90
C THR A 164 -8.33 14.25 10.80
N ARG A 165 -7.90 13.20 11.50
CA ARG A 165 -8.70 12.53 12.55
C ARG A 165 -9.37 13.56 13.47
N ARG A 166 -8.58 14.48 14.03
CA ARG A 166 -9.07 15.48 14.99
C ARG A 166 -10.08 16.46 14.38
N SER A 167 -9.89 16.90 13.15
CA SER A 167 -10.84 17.83 12.52
C SER A 167 -12.15 17.14 12.14
N LEU A 168 -12.11 15.88 11.69
CA LEU A 168 -13.29 15.07 11.42
C LEU A 168 -14.13 14.83 12.67
N LEU A 169 -13.51 14.30 13.74
CA LEU A 169 -14.23 14.00 14.98
C LEU A 169 -14.80 15.25 15.64
N ARG A 170 -14.07 16.38 15.56
CA ARG A 170 -14.57 17.68 16.02
C ARG A 170 -15.81 18.11 15.23
N GLN A 171 -15.78 18.04 13.90
CA GLN A 171 -16.92 18.43 13.07
C GLN A 171 -18.16 17.57 13.36
N LEU A 172 -17.99 16.25 13.50
CA LEU A 172 -19.10 15.36 13.86
C LEU A 172 -19.74 15.77 15.20
N ARG A 173 -18.94 16.11 16.21
CA ARG A 173 -19.44 16.59 17.51
C ARG A 173 -20.15 17.93 17.43
N GLU A 174 -19.63 18.86 16.62
CA GLU A 174 -20.23 20.16 16.38
C GLU A 174 -21.63 20.03 15.73
N HIS A 175 -21.85 18.97 14.95
CA HIS A 175 -23.10 18.69 14.24
C HIS A 175 -23.93 17.55 14.85
N GLY A 176 -23.87 17.41 16.19
CA GLY A 176 -24.83 16.56 16.92
C GLY A 176 -24.54 15.06 16.87
N PHE A 177 -23.32 14.65 16.54
CA PHE A 177 -22.89 13.25 16.58
C PHE A 177 -21.89 12.98 17.70
N ALA A 178 -21.92 11.79 18.27
CA ALA A 178 -20.92 11.27 19.19
C ALA A 178 -20.16 10.14 18.50
N PRO A 179 -18.88 10.35 18.09
CA PRO A 179 -18.08 9.27 17.55
C PRO A 179 -17.89 8.15 18.56
N THR A 180 -18.16 6.91 18.15
CA THR A 180 -18.08 5.70 18.99
C THR A 180 -16.91 4.81 18.59
N ALA A 181 -16.49 4.84 17.33
CA ALA A 181 -15.34 4.10 16.84
C ALA A 181 -14.66 4.82 15.67
N VAL A 182 -13.35 4.61 15.53
CA VAL A 182 -12.58 5.05 14.36
C VAL A 182 -11.76 3.90 13.85
N GLU A 183 -11.89 3.64 12.56
CA GLU A 183 -11.11 2.67 11.82
C GLU A 183 -10.37 3.32 10.68
N THR A 184 -9.32 2.64 10.24
CA THR A 184 -8.33 3.20 9.33
C THR A 184 -8.11 2.26 8.16
N ILE A 185 -8.06 2.84 6.97
CA ILE A 185 -7.46 2.19 5.81
C ILE A 185 -6.04 2.72 5.74
N GLU A 186 -5.07 1.83 5.83
CA GLU A 186 -3.67 2.18 5.76
C GLU A 186 -3.11 1.87 4.37
N ARG A 187 -2.20 2.71 3.90
CA ARG A 187 -1.50 2.54 2.63
C ARG A 187 -0.04 2.91 2.84
N GLU A 188 0.85 2.04 2.38
CA GLU A 188 2.28 2.38 2.37
C GLU A 188 2.57 3.45 1.33
N LEU A 189 3.64 4.21 1.57
CA LEU A 189 4.03 5.31 0.70
C LEU A 189 4.44 4.86 -0.69
N CYS A 190 5.18 3.75 -0.80
CA CYS A 190 5.55 3.13 -2.07
C CYS A 190 4.34 2.65 -2.88
N TYR A 191 3.21 2.37 -2.22
CA TYR A 191 1.98 2.01 -2.90
C TYR A 191 1.05 3.20 -3.13
N SER A 192 1.47 4.42 -2.76
CA SER A 192 0.67 5.64 -2.89
C SER A 192 1.24 6.58 -3.95
N GLU A 193 0.46 7.57 -4.34
CA GLU A 193 0.82 8.64 -5.27
C GLU A 193 1.95 9.58 -4.78
N PHE A 194 2.56 9.28 -3.63
CA PHE A 194 3.57 10.08 -2.93
C PHE A 194 4.93 9.40 -2.80
N GLU A 195 5.16 8.26 -3.44
CA GLU A 195 6.39 7.44 -3.35
C GLU A 195 7.72 8.24 -3.38
N PRO A 196 7.95 9.22 -4.28
CA PRO A 196 9.24 9.92 -4.34
C PRO A 196 9.41 11.02 -3.27
N THR A 197 8.35 11.40 -2.56
CA THR A 197 8.32 12.67 -1.79
C THR A 197 9.17 12.61 -0.52
N LEU A 198 9.29 11.45 0.14
CA LEU A 198 10.03 11.36 1.40
C LEU A 198 11.55 11.26 1.23
N ALA A 199 12.03 10.92 0.03
CA ALA A 199 13.45 10.84 -0.26
C ALA A 199 14.15 12.21 -0.14
N GLY A 200 13.43 13.29 -0.45
CA GLY A 200 13.94 14.66 -0.36
C GLY A 200 14.09 15.21 1.07
N LEU A 201 13.51 14.55 2.08
CA LEU A 201 13.56 15.04 3.47
C LEU A 201 14.82 14.57 4.22
N PRO A 202 15.42 15.43 5.08
CA PRO A 202 16.49 15.01 5.98
C PRO A 202 16.08 13.80 6.84
N PRO A 203 16.97 12.84 7.15
CA PRO A 203 16.60 11.59 7.84
C PRO A 203 15.86 11.76 9.17
N ALA A 204 16.25 12.76 9.98
CA ALA A 204 15.57 13.08 11.23
C ALA A 204 14.13 13.57 11.01
N VAL A 205 13.92 14.40 9.98
CA VAL A 205 12.60 14.92 9.61
C VAL A 205 11.73 13.79 9.06
N ARG A 206 12.28 12.97 8.16
CA ARG A 206 11.61 11.75 7.65
C ARG A 206 11.18 10.83 8.78
N SER A 207 12.07 10.54 9.73
CA SER A 207 11.77 9.70 10.90
C SER A 207 10.64 10.30 11.75
N TYR A 208 10.65 11.61 11.96
CA TYR A 208 9.58 12.29 12.69
C TYR A 208 8.24 12.21 11.93
N VAL A 209 8.23 12.49 10.63
CA VAL A 209 7.01 12.45 9.80
C VAL A 209 6.39 11.06 9.80
N LEU A 210 7.21 10.01 9.63
CA LEU A 210 6.76 8.61 9.64
C LEU A 210 6.36 8.10 11.03
N GLY A 211 6.87 8.73 12.11
CA GLY A 211 6.54 8.39 13.50
C GLY A 211 5.32 9.12 14.06
N ARG A 212 4.63 9.92 13.25
CA ARG A 212 3.40 10.59 13.68
C ARG A 212 2.22 9.59 13.75
N PRO A 213 1.25 9.82 14.65
CA PRO A 213 -0.05 9.17 14.55
C PRO A 213 -0.64 9.37 13.15
N ASP A 214 -1.29 8.32 12.64
CA ASP A 214 -1.99 8.33 11.34
C ASP A 214 -1.09 8.62 10.11
N ALA A 215 0.25 8.53 10.23
CA ALA A 215 1.18 8.83 9.15
C ALA A 215 0.95 7.99 7.87
N PHE A 216 0.45 6.77 8.04
CA PHE A 216 0.15 5.83 6.94
C PHE A 216 -1.34 5.58 6.76
N VAL A 217 -2.18 6.27 7.54
CA VAL A 217 -3.63 6.17 7.37
C VAL A 217 -4.00 6.97 6.13
N TYR A 218 -4.46 6.26 5.11
CA TYR A 218 -4.95 6.85 3.87
C TYR A 218 -6.36 7.41 4.07
N GLN A 219 -7.21 6.67 4.78
CA GLN A 219 -8.62 7.01 4.95
C GLN A 219 -9.11 6.67 6.35
N PHE A 220 -9.94 7.54 6.92
CA PHE A 220 -10.66 7.28 8.17
C PHE A 220 -12.05 6.74 7.87
N ILE A 221 -12.52 5.84 8.72
CA ILE A 221 -13.90 5.36 8.76
C ILE A 221 -14.40 5.53 10.19
N VAL A 222 -15.36 6.43 10.38
CA VAL A 222 -15.88 6.77 11.71
C VAL A 222 -17.29 6.23 11.84
N GLU A 223 -17.54 5.53 12.95
CA GLU A 223 -18.88 5.24 13.43
C GLU A 223 -19.27 6.28 14.47
N ALA A 224 -20.48 6.82 14.34
CA ALA A 224 -21.02 7.78 15.28
C ALA A 224 -22.51 7.56 15.53
N THR A 225 -22.98 7.99 16.69
CA THR A 225 -24.40 7.95 17.08
C THR A 225 -24.92 9.36 17.31
N PRO A 226 -26.24 9.60 17.21
CA PRO A 226 -26.81 10.88 17.59
C PRO A 226 -26.45 11.24 19.03
N ALA A 227 -25.97 12.47 19.24
CA ALA A 227 -25.66 13.00 20.55
C ALA A 227 -26.79 13.92 21.04
N THR A 228 -26.89 14.07 22.36
CA THR A 228 -27.83 15.02 22.96
C THR A 228 -27.44 16.44 22.56
N VAL A 229 -28.35 17.13 21.86
CA VAL A 229 -28.18 18.51 21.38
C VAL A 229 -27.85 19.44 22.56
N GLY A 230 -26.83 20.30 22.40
CA GLY A 230 -26.47 21.35 23.36
C GLY A 230 -25.42 20.98 24.40
N ARG A 231 -24.94 19.72 24.46
CA ARG A 231 -23.81 19.35 25.31
C ARG A 231 -22.52 19.37 24.51
N ARG A 232 -21.60 20.27 24.86
CA ARG A 232 -20.24 20.25 24.31
C ARG A 232 -19.58 18.93 24.67
N GLN A 233 -19.21 18.15 23.65
CA GLN A 233 -18.46 16.92 23.84
C GLN A 233 -16.97 17.23 23.85
N GLU A 234 -16.29 16.85 24.93
CA GLU A 234 -14.83 16.95 25.02
C GLU A 234 -14.15 15.92 24.11
N PRO A 235 -12.93 16.19 23.63
CA PRO A 235 -12.11 15.20 22.94
C PRO A 235 -11.96 13.92 23.77
N THR A 236 -11.94 12.77 23.10
CA THR A 236 -11.78 11.45 23.72
C THR A 236 -10.46 10.80 23.28
N ALA A 237 -10.17 9.61 23.78
CA ALA A 237 -9.02 8.82 23.31
C ALA A 237 -9.08 8.53 21.80
N LEU A 238 -10.26 8.60 21.16
CA LEU A 238 -10.41 8.44 19.71
C LEU A 238 -9.78 9.59 18.91
N ASP A 239 -9.61 10.78 19.51
CA ASP A 239 -8.99 11.95 18.89
C ASP A 239 -7.48 11.81 18.74
N THR A 240 -6.88 11.02 19.62
CA THR A 240 -5.47 10.67 19.59
C THR A 240 -5.37 9.32 18.89
N GLY A 241 -4.95 9.33 17.62
CA GLY A 241 -4.49 8.09 16.99
C GLY A 241 -3.37 7.46 17.84
N GLU A 242 -3.17 6.15 17.73
CA GLU A 242 -2.03 5.52 18.40
C GLU A 242 -0.74 6.23 17.94
N THR A 243 0.13 6.59 18.89
CA THR A 243 1.45 7.12 18.56
C THR A 243 2.19 6.06 17.75
N GLY A 244 2.25 6.26 16.44
CA GLY A 244 2.87 5.34 15.51
C GLY A 244 4.35 5.24 15.82
N ARG A 245 4.80 4.08 16.31
CA ARG A 245 6.23 3.79 16.22
C ARG A 245 6.54 3.64 14.73
N PRO A 246 7.62 4.26 14.23
CA PRO A 246 8.00 4.10 12.83
C PRO A 246 8.13 2.60 12.55
N TYR A 247 7.56 2.13 11.46
CA TYR A 247 7.50 0.70 11.12
C TYR A 247 7.93 0.48 9.65
N PHE A 248 8.26 -0.74 9.30
CA PHE A 248 8.47 -1.18 7.92
C PHE A 248 7.50 -2.31 7.59
N THR A 249 7.08 -2.37 6.34
CA THR A 249 6.27 -3.47 5.81
C THR A 249 7.17 -4.43 5.07
N THR A 250 6.99 -5.71 5.36
CA THR A 250 7.67 -6.82 4.70
C THR A 250 6.61 -7.71 4.05
N ALA A 251 6.95 -8.33 2.93
CA ALA A 251 6.05 -9.19 2.20
C ALA A 251 6.68 -10.56 1.91
N ILE A 252 5.84 -11.59 1.81
CA ILE A 252 6.18 -12.87 1.21
C ILE A 252 5.33 -13.04 -0.04
N GLY A 253 5.98 -13.08 -1.21
CA GLY A 253 5.37 -13.49 -2.46
C GLY A 253 5.47 -14.99 -2.68
N MET A 254 4.42 -15.58 -3.26
CA MET A 254 4.34 -17.01 -3.54
C MET A 254 4.44 -17.23 -5.04
N LEU A 255 5.37 -18.08 -5.48
CA LEU A 255 5.46 -18.48 -6.88
C LEU A 255 4.49 -19.62 -7.15
N VAL A 256 3.33 -19.31 -7.74
CA VAL A 256 2.35 -20.31 -8.17
C VAL A 256 2.44 -20.45 -9.69
N ASP A 257 2.54 -21.68 -10.17
CA ASP A 257 2.83 -22.02 -11.57
C ASP A 257 4.15 -21.42 -12.09
N GLN A 258 4.13 -20.17 -12.58
CA GLN A 258 5.30 -19.44 -13.10
C GLN A 258 5.35 -17.95 -12.75
N ASP A 259 4.42 -17.45 -11.92
CA ASP A 259 4.35 -16.01 -11.62
C ASP A 259 4.20 -15.73 -10.12
N TYR A 260 4.77 -14.62 -9.68
CA TYR A 260 4.58 -14.06 -8.35
C TYR A 260 3.40 -13.09 -8.38
N ALA A 261 2.19 -13.64 -8.56
CA ALA A 261 0.98 -12.83 -8.65
C ALA A 261 0.70 -12.06 -7.35
N GLU A 262 0.25 -10.82 -7.47
CA GLU A 262 -0.03 -9.94 -6.32
C GLU A 262 -1.07 -10.54 -5.35
N ALA A 263 -2.08 -11.22 -5.89
CA ALA A 263 -3.12 -11.94 -5.14
C ALA A 263 -2.57 -13.04 -4.20
N THR A 264 -1.32 -13.48 -4.42
CA THR A 264 -0.67 -14.54 -3.62
C THR A 264 0.41 -14.01 -2.68
N ARG A 265 0.43 -12.70 -2.43
CA ARG A 265 1.35 -12.06 -1.48
C ARG A 265 0.71 -11.95 -0.10
N CYS A 266 1.49 -12.19 0.94
CA CYS A 266 1.10 -11.87 2.30
C CYS A 266 2.05 -10.86 2.92
N PHE A 267 1.49 -9.97 3.75
CA PHE A 267 2.20 -8.82 4.31
C PHE A 267 2.26 -8.92 5.82
N ALA A 268 3.31 -8.38 6.39
CA ALA A 268 3.45 -8.20 7.82
C ALA A 268 4.27 -6.96 8.13
N ARG A 269 4.19 -6.48 9.37
CA ARG A 269 4.87 -5.26 9.82
C ARG A 269 5.89 -5.57 10.89
N GLY A 270 7.00 -4.84 10.85
CA GLY A 270 7.97 -4.76 11.93
C GLY A 270 8.22 -3.31 12.33
N LEU A 271 8.62 -3.10 13.58
CA LEU A 271 8.92 -1.79 14.14
C LEU A 271 10.37 -1.38 13.82
N ILE A 272 10.55 -0.15 13.37
CA ILE A 272 11.86 0.46 13.22
C ILE A 272 12.32 0.91 14.60
N GLY A 273 13.55 0.58 14.95
CA GLY A 273 14.18 0.85 16.25
C GLY A 273 14.08 -0.32 17.22
N GLU A 274 13.26 -1.31 16.92
CA GLU A 274 13.34 -2.59 17.62
C GLU A 274 14.57 -3.34 17.15
N ALA A 275 15.51 -3.53 18.07
CA ALA A 275 16.75 -4.23 17.80
C ALA A 275 16.47 -5.66 17.35
N ARG A 276 15.44 -6.33 17.89
CA ARG A 276 15.11 -7.71 17.54
C ARG A 276 13.64 -7.98 17.76
N GLN A 277 12.97 -8.48 16.73
CA GLN A 277 11.53 -8.79 16.75
C GLN A 277 11.22 -9.98 15.85
N THR A 278 10.04 -10.58 16.02
CA THR A 278 9.54 -11.65 15.13
C THR A 278 8.33 -11.16 14.36
N VAL A 279 8.50 -11.08 13.03
CA VAL A 279 7.41 -10.80 12.10
C VAL A 279 6.85 -12.13 11.58
N ARG A 280 5.53 -12.26 11.51
CA ARG A 280 4.85 -13.51 11.14
C ARG A 280 3.91 -13.31 9.97
N PHE A 281 3.92 -14.27 9.06
CA PHE A 281 3.08 -14.32 7.86
C PHE A 281 2.23 -15.57 7.90
N ALA A 282 0.91 -15.44 7.76
CA ALA A 282 0.04 -16.58 7.56
C ALA A 282 0.13 -17.03 6.10
N LEU A 283 0.36 -18.33 5.87
CA LEU A 283 0.29 -18.90 4.53
C LEU A 283 -1.18 -19.28 4.24
N PRO A 284 -1.74 -18.83 3.11
CA PRO A 284 -3.13 -19.14 2.75
C PRO A 284 -3.27 -20.63 2.40
N ALA A 285 -4.51 -21.11 2.40
CA ALA A 285 -4.83 -22.36 1.72
C ALA A 285 -4.78 -22.11 0.20
N LEU A 286 -4.02 -22.92 -0.54
CA LEU A 286 -3.93 -22.83 -2.00
C LEU A 286 -4.34 -24.15 -2.64
N ASP A 287 -5.07 -24.09 -3.76
CA ASP A 287 -5.43 -25.28 -4.55
C ASP A 287 -4.19 -25.96 -5.14
N ARG A 288 -3.14 -25.18 -5.42
CA ARG A 288 -1.83 -25.66 -5.85
C ARG A 288 -0.75 -25.06 -4.95
N PRO A 289 0.17 -25.86 -4.40
CA PRO A 289 1.21 -25.34 -3.53
C PRO A 289 2.17 -24.44 -4.31
N ALA A 290 2.65 -23.38 -3.66
CA ALA A 290 3.67 -22.52 -4.24
C ALA A 290 5.01 -23.27 -4.29
N ARG A 291 5.75 -23.07 -5.39
CA ARG A 291 7.05 -23.73 -5.60
C ARG A 291 8.19 -23.05 -4.87
N ARG A 292 8.06 -21.73 -4.66
CA ARG A 292 9.05 -20.88 -4.00
C ARG A 292 8.35 -19.77 -3.24
N LEU A 293 9.03 -19.28 -2.21
CA LEU A 293 8.63 -18.09 -1.46
C LEU A 293 9.70 -17.02 -1.64
N ARG A 294 9.29 -15.82 -2.02
CA ARG A 294 10.16 -14.64 -2.13
C ARG A 294 9.89 -13.71 -0.95
N CYS A 295 10.91 -13.43 -0.16
CA CYS A 295 10.86 -12.46 0.91
C CYS A 295 11.28 -11.08 0.40
N GLU A 296 10.47 -10.08 0.73
CA GLU A 296 10.73 -8.67 0.49
C GLU A 296 10.85 -8.01 1.86
N PRO A 297 12.08 -7.80 2.36
CA PRO A 297 12.31 -7.36 3.75
C PRO A 297 11.72 -5.99 4.05
N ALA A 298 11.71 -5.11 3.05
CA ALA A 298 11.20 -3.75 3.12
C ALA A 298 11.05 -3.15 1.73
N HIS A 299 10.15 -2.18 1.57
CA HIS A 299 10.03 -1.37 0.34
C HIS A 299 10.82 -0.06 0.43
N ARG A 300 12.12 -0.17 0.76
CA ARG A 300 13.06 0.96 0.87
C ARG A 300 14.49 0.50 1.16
N PRO A 301 15.50 1.33 0.82
CA PRO A 301 16.88 1.06 1.19
C PRO A 301 17.07 1.11 2.72
N GLY A 302 18.04 0.33 3.21
CA GLY A 302 18.19 0.13 4.64
C GLY A 302 19.24 -0.90 5.03
N VAL A 303 19.59 -0.91 6.31
CA VAL A 303 20.41 -1.96 6.92
C VAL A 303 19.57 -2.63 7.99
N MET A 304 19.37 -3.94 7.84
CA MET A 304 18.59 -4.76 8.76
C MET A 304 19.44 -5.91 9.28
N GLN A 305 19.07 -6.47 10.42
CA GLN A 305 19.64 -7.71 10.92
C GLN A 305 18.63 -8.85 10.77
N LEU A 306 19.13 -10.03 10.42
CA LEU A 306 18.38 -11.27 10.30
C LEU A 306 19.00 -12.31 11.23
N TRP A 307 18.17 -12.90 12.10
CA TRP A 307 18.59 -13.93 13.06
C TRP A 307 17.97 -15.30 12.79
N ALA A 308 16.74 -15.36 12.25
CA ALA A 308 16.11 -16.63 11.96
C ALA A 308 15.01 -16.50 10.90
N VAL A 309 14.83 -17.58 10.13
CA VAL A 309 13.64 -17.82 9.30
C VAL A 309 13.12 -19.20 9.66
N ARG A 310 11.82 -19.31 9.94
CA ARG A 310 11.18 -20.56 10.35
C ARG A 310 9.86 -20.75 9.61
N LEU A 311 9.60 -21.97 9.15
CA LEU A 311 8.27 -22.42 8.77
C LEU A 311 7.65 -23.14 9.97
N VAL A 312 6.47 -22.68 10.39
CA VAL A 312 5.80 -23.10 11.62
C VAL A 312 4.41 -23.61 11.28
N LYS A 313 3.99 -24.75 11.86
CA LYS A 313 2.64 -25.30 11.80
C LYS A 313 1.90 -25.09 13.12
N GLY A 314 0.65 -24.65 13.05
CA GLY A 314 -0.19 -24.42 14.23
C GLY A 314 0.31 -23.25 15.08
N GLN A 315 0.29 -23.39 16.40
CA GLN A 315 0.73 -22.31 17.29
C GLN A 315 2.26 -22.14 17.29
N ASP A 316 3.05 -23.21 17.43
CA ASP A 316 4.52 -23.09 17.55
C ASP A 316 5.34 -24.29 17.01
N THR A 317 4.76 -25.21 16.24
CA THR A 317 5.54 -26.39 15.76
C THR A 317 6.43 -26.01 14.59
N VAL A 318 7.74 -25.89 14.80
CA VAL A 318 8.70 -25.58 13.73
C VAL A 318 8.89 -26.82 12.84
N VAL A 319 8.51 -26.71 11.56
CA VAL A 319 8.66 -27.79 10.57
C VAL A 319 9.91 -27.61 9.69
N TRP A 320 10.41 -26.37 9.58
CA TRP A 320 11.68 -26.07 8.93
C TRP A 320 12.30 -24.81 9.54
N ARG A 321 13.63 -24.73 9.55
CA ARG A 321 14.40 -23.58 10.03
C ARG A 321 15.60 -23.37 9.12
N TRP A 322 15.87 -22.12 8.77
CA TRP A 322 17.12 -21.71 8.14
C TRP A 322 18.32 -21.97 9.08
N ASP A 323 19.39 -22.54 8.55
CA ASP A 323 20.56 -23.00 9.30
C ASP A 323 21.41 -21.89 9.96
N GLY A 324 21.14 -20.61 9.65
CA GLY A 324 21.89 -19.48 10.18
C GLY A 324 23.17 -19.17 9.41
N LEU A 325 23.41 -19.86 8.28
CA LEU A 325 24.63 -19.73 7.48
C LEU A 325 24.43 -18.77 6.31
N LEU A 326 25.45 -17.95 6.04
CA LEU A 326 25.47 -17.01 4.92
C LEU A 326 25.40 -17.76 3.59
N GLU A 327 26.09 -18.89 3.49
CA GLU A 327 26.21 -19.72 2.29
C GLU A 327 24.84 -20.14 1.76
N SER A 328 23.93 -20.53 2.66
CA SER A 328 22.58 -20.99 2.33
C SER A 328 21.66 -19.87 1.79
N LEU A 329 21.96 -18.61 2.10
CA LEU A 329 21.27 -17.44 1.53
C LEU A 329 22.04 -16.81 0.37
N ALA A 330 23.37 -16.94 0.32
CA ALA A 330 24.19 -16.39 -0.75
C ALA A 330 23.94 -17.09 -2.09
N SER A 331 23.50 -18.36 -2.06
CA SER A 331 23.15 -19.14 -3.23
C SER A 331 21.73 -18.89 -3.77
N VAL A 332 20.87 -18.18 -3.03
CA VAL A 332 19.50 -17.92 -3.47
C VAL A 332 19.42 -16.77 -4.47
N VAL A 333 18.38 -16.78 -5.30
CA VAL A 333 18.06 -15.64 -6.16
C VAL A 333 17.72 -14.45 -5.27
N ARG A 334 18.33 -13.31 -5.58
CA ARG A 334 18.12 -12.04 -4.87
C ARG A 334 18.20 -10.86 -5.82
N THR A 335 17.52 -9.78 -5.46
CA THR A 335 17.43 -8.55 -6.23
C THR A 335 17.69 -7.38 -5.28
N ASN A 336 18.53 -6.44 -5.71
CA ASN A 336 18.80 -5.16 -5.03
C ASN A 336 19.14 -5.27 -3.54
N MET A 337 19.85 -6.32 -3.14
CA MET A 337 20.28 -6.50 -1.76
C MET A 337 21.54 -7.35 -1.63
N LYS A 338 22.21 -7.22 -0.47
CA LYS A 338 23.39 -8.02 -0.09
C LYS A 338 23.26 -8.55 1.33
N PHE A 339 23.88 -9.70 1.57
CA PHE A 339 24.06 -10.27 2.90
C PHE A 339 25.51 -10.12 3.34
N ALA A 340 25.72 -9.87 4.62
CA ALA A 340 27.03 -9.90 5.26
C ALA A 340 26.92 -10.62 6.60
N ALA A 341 27.85 -11.53 6.88
CA ALA A 341 27.92 -12.18 8.18
C ALA A 341 28.62 -11.29 9.20
N ALA A 342 28.12 -11.26 10.44
CA ALA A 342 28.85 -10.64 11.52
C ALA A 342 30.05 -11.51 11.91
N GLN A 343 31.28 -10.98 11.77
CA GLN A 343 32.52 -11.71 12.05
C GLN A 343 32.54 -12.33 13.47
N ASP A 344 31.99 -11.62 14.45
CA ASP A 344 32.03 -12.04 15.87
C ASP A 344 30.70 -12.62 16.38
N ARG A 345 29.67 -12.74 15.53
CA ARG A 345 28.31 -13.18 15.93
C ARG A 345 27.74 -14.19 14.94
N PRO A 346 28.11 -15.48 15.06
CA PRO A 346 27.60 -16.55 14.20
C PRO A 346 26.06 -16.65 14.28
N GLY A 347 25.40 -16.81 13.12
CA GLY A 347 23.94 -16.85 13.04
C GLY A 347 23.25 -15.48 12.99
N GLU A 348 24.02 -14.38 13.03
CA GLU A 348 23.51 -13.03 12.76
C GLU A 348 24.01 -12.56 11.38
N LEU A 349 23.05 -12.28 10.50
CA LEU A 349 23.34 -11.69 9.19
C LEU A 349 22.86 -10.25 9.12
N THR A 350 23.66 -9.40 8.50
CA THR A 350 23.26 -8.07 8.08
C THR A 350 22.72 -8.15 6.65
N MET A 351 21.52 -7.62 6.45
CA MET A 351 20.92 -7.39 5.13
C MET A 351 21.10 -5.92 4.78
N MET A 352 21.74 -5.66 3.64
CA MET A 352 21.82 -4.33 3.06
C MET A 352 20.87 -4.26 1.88
N LEU A 353 19.86 -3.41 1.98
CA LEU A 353 18.83 -3.17 0.97
C LEU A 353 19.29 -1.97 0.14
N GLU A 354 19.47 -2.16 -1.16
CA GLU A 354 20.10 -1.18 -2.06
C GLU A 354 19.10 -0.17 -2.62
N ASP A 355 17.82 -0.55 -2.76
CA ASP A 355 16.75 0.31 -3.26
C ASP A 355 15.37 -0.05 -2.66
N ASP A 356 14.30 0.34 -3.34
CA ASP A 356 12.92 0.19 -2.90
C ASP A 356 12.27 -1.17 -3.23
N ASP A 357 12.94 -2.05 -4.00
CA ASP A 357 12.46 -3.42 -4.32
C ASP A 357 13.48 -4.54 -3.97
N PRO A 358 14.02 -4.57 -2.74
CA PRO A 358 14.95 -5.60 -2.32
C PRO A 358 14.19 -6.92 -2.06
N SER A 359 14.69 -8.01 -2.64
CA SER A 359 14.06 -9.32 -2.45
C SER A 359 15.04 -10.48 -2.48
N PHE A 360 14.68 -11.58 -1.83
CA PHE A 360 15.41 -12.85 -1.91
C PHE A 360 14.49 -14.05 -1.75
N GLU A 361 14.83 -15.16 -2.40
CA GLU A 361 14.08 -16.41 -2.22
C GLU A 361 14.44 -17.08 -0.89
N LEU A 362 13.43 -17.53 -0.14
CA LEU A 362 13.63 -18.30 1.06
C LEU A 362 14.14 -19.70 0.69
N PRO A 363 15.22 -20.21 1.33
CA PRO A 363 15.82 -21.50 1.00
C PRO A 363 15.02 -22.68 1.60
N ILE A 364 13.70 -22.65 1.48
CA ILE A 364 12.80 -23.71 1.95
C ILE A 364 12.76 -24.81 0.89
N PRO A 365 13.03 -26.08 1.27
CA PRO A 365 12.93 -27.19 0.33
C PRO A 365 11.50 -27.34 -0.23
N PRO A 366 11.34 -27.60 -1.54
CA PRO A 366 10.02 -27.73 -2.17
C PRO A 366 9.09 -28.74 -1.49
N GLU A 367 9.64 -29.86 -0.99
CA GLU A 367 8.87 -30.91 -0.31
C GLU A 367 8.22 -30.44 1.00
N MET A 368 8.76 -29.39 1.62
CA MET A 368 8.16 -28.75 2.79
C MET A 368 7.03 -27.79 2.37
N LEU A 369 7.20 -27.10 1.23
CA LEU A 369 6.19 -26.19 0.69
C LEU A 369 4.94 -26.93 0.19
N ASP A 370 5.09 -28.14 -0.36
CA ASP A 370 3.98 -28.99 -0.82
C ASP A 370 2.92 -29.22 0.27
N LYS A 371 3.31 -29.14 1.55
CA LYS A 371 2.43 -29.36 2.71
C LYS A 371 2.10 -28.08 3.48
N ALA A 372 2.64 -26.93 3.07
CA ALA A 372 2.59 -25.68 3.83
C ALA A 372 1.34 -24.85 3.56
N PHE A 373 0.59 -25.12 2.48
CA PHE A 373 -0.56 -24.30 2.06
C PHE A 373 -1.91 -24.93 2.44
N ASP A 374 -2.01 -25.41 3.69
CA ASP A 374 -3.24 -25.96 4.29
C ASP A 374 -3.99 -24.91 5.16
N GLY A 375 -3.52 -23.65 5.16
CA GLY A 375 -4.03 -22.57 6.01
C GLY A 375 -3.59 -22.64 7.48
N GLN A 376 -2.80 -23.66 7.87
CA GLN A 376 -2.32 -23.85 9.24
C GLN A 376 -0.84 -23.50 9.42
N HIS A 377 -0.12 -23.18 8.35
CA HIS A 377 1.30 -22.83 8.41
C HIS A 377 1.55 -21.33 8.36
N ARG A 378 2.71 -20.95 8.87
CA ARG A 378 3.16 -19.57 8.97
C ARG A 378 4.66 -19.48 8.71
N ILE A 379 5.10 -18.40 8.09
CA ILE A 379 6.52 -18.01 8.09
C ILE A 379 6.75 -17.08 9.27
N ALA A 380 7.79 -17.35 10.07
CA ALA A 380 8.24 -16.47 11.14
C ALA A 380 9.68 -16.04 10.84
N ILE A 381 9.88 -14.72 10.72
CA ILE A 381 11.19 -14.11 10.47
C ILE A 381 11.57 -13.29 11.69
N GLU A 382 12.73 -13.61 12.24
CA GLU A 382 13.33 -12.89 13.35
C GLU A 382 14.38 -11.92 12.82
N LEU A 383 14.07 -10.63 12.90
CA LEU A 383 14.84 -9.57 12.27
C LEU A 383 14.80 -8.28 13.09
N GLY A 384 15.54 -7.26 12.67
CA GLY A 384 15.70 -6.01 13.39
C GLY A 384 16.06 -4.87 12.46
N TRP A 385 15.67 -3.66 12.85
CA TRP A 385 15.99 -2.45 12.10
C TRP A 385 16.45 -1.36 13.06
N PRO A 386 17.74 -1.00 13.10
CA PRO A 386 18.28 -0.02 14.02
C PRO A 386 17.91 1.43 13.62
N VAL A 387 17.78 2.33 14.60
CA VAL A 387 17.43 3.77 14.41
C VAL A 387 18.63 4.70 14.54
N SER A 388 19.88 4.20 14.51
CA SER A 388 21.01 5.14 14.57
C SER A 388 21.04 6.02 13.33
N ALA A 389 21.35 7.30 13.52
CA ALA A 389 21.51 8.25 12.41
C ALA A 389 22.54 7.73 11.39
N ASP A 390 23.60 7.07 11.86
CA ASP A 390 24.62 6.46 11.01
C ASP A 390 24.02 5.38 10.10
N TYR A 391 23.18 4.49 10.65
CA TYR A 391 22.49 3.46 9.86
C TYR A 391 21.49 4.04 8.86
N GLN A 392 20.91 5.21 9.13
CA GLN A 392 20.01 5.89 8.19
C GLN A 392 20.75 6.62 7.06
N LEU A 393 22.01 7.03 7.30
CA LEU A 393 22.85 7.74 6.33
C LEU A 393 23.64 6.78 5.43
N LEU A 394 23.94 5.57 5.89
CA LEU A 394 24.73 4.59 5.15
C LEU A 394 24.10 4.16 3.81
N PRO A 395 22.81 3.78 3.71
CA PRO A 395 22.22 3.33 2.46
C PRO A 395 22.32 4.35 1.32
N PRO A 396 21.93 5.63 1.47
CA PRO A 396 22.03 6.60 0.37
C PRO A 396 23.47 6.91 -0.02
N LEU A 397 24.42 6.91 0.93
CA LEU A 397 25.84 7.10 0.62
C LEU A 397 26.40 5.92 -0.20
N LEU A 398 26.09 4.69 0.24
CA LEU A 398 26.52 3.47 -0.44
C LEU A 398 25.87 3.34 -1.81
N ALA A 399 24.57 3.68 -1.95
CA ALA A 399 23.88 3.66 -3.23
C ALA A 399 24.52 4.62 -4.23
N ALA A 400 24.87 5.85 -3.81
CA ALA A 400 25.55 6.82 -4.66
C ALA A 400 26.93 6.31 -5.12
N GLU A 401 27.71 5.71 -4.21
CA GLU A 401 29.01 5.15 -4.54
C GLU A 401 28.91 3.90 -5.44
N LEU A 402 27.90 3.07 -5.22
CA LEU A 402 27.61 1.90 -6.04
C LEU A 402 27.19 2.32 -7.45
N GLU A 403 26.35 3.34 -7.58
CA GLU A 403 25.89 3.85 -8.87
C GLU A 403 27.03 4.53 -9.66
N ALA A 404 27.87 5.30 -8.98
CA ALA A 404 29.10 5.83 -9.56
C ALA A 404 30.01 4.70 -10.06
N SER A 405 30.17 3.64 -9.25
CA SER A 405 30.97 2.46 -9.62
C SER A 405 30.38 1.68 -10.80
N ARG A 406 29.05 1.51 -10.84
CA ARG A 406 28.32 0.87 -11.95
C ARG A 406 28.48 1.65 -13.25
N THR A 407 28.33 2.97 -13.18
CA THR A 407 28.53 3.86 -14.32
C THR A 407 29.95 3.74 -14.87
N ALA A 408 30.96 3.82 -14.00
CA ALA A 408 32.36 3.66 -14.38
C ALA A 408 32.65 2.27 -14.98
N LEU A 409 32.05 1.21 -14.44
CA LEU A 409 32.20 -0.14 -14.97
C LEU A 409 31.55 -0.28 -16.35
N ALA A 410 30.37 0.31 -16.56
CA ALA A 410 29.68 0.32 -17.84
C ALA A 410 30.46 1.10 -18.91
N GLU A 411 31.11 2.20 -18.54
CA GLU A 411 32.02 2.94 -19.41
C GLU A 411 33.25 2.11 -19.78
N ARG A 412 33.92 1.49 -18.80
CA ARG A 412 35.07 0.60 -19.07
C ARG A 412 34.69 -0.61 -19.93
N THR A 413 33.50 -1.16 -19.74
CA THR A 413 33.00 -2.27 -20.55
C THR A 413 32.79 -1.83 -22.00
N ARG A 414 32.19 -0.65 -22.23
CA ARG A 414 32.05 -0.05 -23.56
C ARG A 414 33.40 0.22 -24.22
N GLU A 415 34.36 0.77 -23.48
CA GLU A 415 35.71 1.01 -23.97
C GLU A 415 36.43 -0.29 -24.35
N ARG A 416 36.37 -1.31 -23.49
CA ARG A 416 36.92 -2.64 -23.77
C ARG A 416 36.32 -3.24 -25.04
N ASP A 417 35.01 -3.16 -25.21
CA ASP A 417 34.32 -3.73 -26.36
C ASP A 417 34.66 -2.96 -27.66
N SER A 418 34.84 -1.63 -27.58
CA SER A 418 35.36 -0.81 -28.68
C SER A 418 36.79 -1.20 -29.08
N LEU A 419 37.70 -1.29 -28.11
CA LEU A 419 39.09 -1.72 -28.34
C LEU A 419 39.16 -3.14 -28.92
N ARG A 420 38.27 -4.03 -28.48
CA ARG A 420 38.17 -5.39 -29.02
C ARG A 420 37.74 -5.37 -30.49
N ALA A 421 36.73 -4.56 -30.84
CA ALA A 421 36.31 -4.39 -32.23
C ALA A 421 37.43 -3.81 -33.12
N GLU A 422 38.19 -2.83 -32.62
CA GLU A 422 39.36 -2.29 -33.33
C GLU A 422 40.46 -3.33 -33.52
N LEU A 423 40.76 -4.12 -32.49
CA LEU A 423 41.74 -5.21 -32.57
C LEU A 423 41.33 -6.25 -33.62
N ASP A 424 40.07 -6.67 -33.62
CA ASP A 424 39.53 -7.64 -34.59
C ASP A 424 39.61 -7.09 -36.03
N ALA A 425 39.36 -5.79 -36.23
CA ALA A 425 39.51 -5.12 -37.51
C ALA A 425 40.99 -5.07 -37.98
N LEU A 426 41.92 -4.79 -37.06
CA LEU A 426 43.36 -4.77 -37.35
C LEU A 426 43.91 -6.15 -37.70
N VAL A 427 43.51 -7.19 -36.95
CA VAL A 427 43.90 -8.59 -37.22
C VAL A 427 43.36 -9.03 -38.57
N SER A 428 42.08 -8.80 -38.85
CA SER A 428 41.45 -9.12 -40.13
C SER A 428 42.13 -8.38 -41.29
N GLY A 429 42.43 -7.09 -41.12
CA GLY A 429 43.14 -6.29 -42.12
C GLY A 429 44.59 -6.74 -42.36
N ARG A 430 45.32 -7.17 -41.32
CA ARG A 430 46.66 -7.77 -41.46
C ARG A 430 46.60 -9.13 -42.18
N ALA A 431 45.67 -9.99 -41.80
CA ALA A 431 45.45 -11.29 -42.45
C ALA A 431 45.14 -11.11 -43.95
N PHE A 432 44.26 -10.16 -44.29
CA PHE A 432 43.94 -9.81 -45.68
C PHE A 432 45.15 -9.32 -46.49
N ARG A 433 46.00 -8.46 -45.90
CA ARG A 433 47.24 -7.97 -46.53
C ARG A 433 48.25 -9.09 -46.76
N LEU A 434 48.42 -10.01 -45.80
CA LEU A 434 49.29 -11.18 -45.91
C LEU A 434 48.81 -12.13 -47.01
N ALA A 435 47.51 -12.41 -47.08
CA ALA A 435 46.91 -13.22 -48.13
C ALA A 435 47.18 -12.63 -49.52
N ARG A 436 46.97 -11.31 -49.73
CA ARG A 436 47.29 -10.66 -51.02
C ARG A 436 48.76 -10.74 -51.37
N ARG A 437 49.67 -10.61 -50.40
CA ARG A 437 51.12 -10.70 -50.62
C ARG A 437 51.51 -12.11 -51.04
N LEU A 438 50.97 -13.13 -50.37
CA LEU A 438 51.16 -14.54 -50.75
C LEU A 438 50.58 -14.84 -52.14
N SER A 439 49.40 -14.32 -52.49
CA SER A 439 48.84 -14.48 -53.84
C SER A 439 49.67 -13.79 -54.94
N ARG A 440 50.31 -12.65 -54.64
CA ARG A 440 51.24 -11.98 -55.55
C ARG A 440 52.55 -12.74 -55.72
N ILE A 441 53.10 -13.28 -54.63
CA ILE A 441 54.30 -14.13 -54.67
C ILE A 441 54.00 -15.41 -55.45
N LYS A 442 52.87 -16.06 -55.19
CA LYS A 442 52.44 -17.27 -55.91
C LYS A 442 52.30 -17.00 -57.41
N ARG A 443 51.67 -15.89 -57.81
CA ARG A 443 51.60 -15.46 -59.23
C ARG A 443 52.96 -15.21 -59.86
N ARG A 444 53.93 -14.65 -59.13
CA ARG A 444 55.31 -14.45 -59.63
C ARG A 444 56.08 -15.77 -59.76
N LEU A 445 55.81 -16.75 -58.91
CA LEU A 445 56.47 -18.05 -58.94
C LEU A 445 55.86 -19.01 -59.99
N THR A 446 54.60 -18.82 -60.39
CA THR A 446 53.91 -19.72 -61.34
C THR A 446 53.97 -19.29 -62.80
N GLY A 447 54.69 -18.22 -63.16
CA GLY A 447 55.07 -17.88 -64.54
C GLY A 447 54.01 -18.20 -65.62
N ARG A 448 52.84 -17.56 -65.52
CA ARG A 448 51.88 -17.39 -66.63
C ARG A 448 51.29 -15.99 -66.56
#